data_AF-A0A3B0XX25-F1
#
_entry.id   AF-A0A3B0XX25-F1
#
_cell.length_a   1.000
_cell.length_b   1.000
_cell.length_c   1.000
_cell.angle_alpha   90.00
_cell.angle_beta   90.00
_cell.angle_gamma   90.00
#
_symmetry.space_group_name_H-M   'P 1'
#
loop_
_entity.id
_entity.type
_entity.pdbx_description
1 polymer ?
#
loop_
_entity_poly.entity_id
_entity_poly.type
_entity_poly.pdbx_seq_one_letter_code
_entity_poly.pdbx_strand_id
1 'polypeptide(L)'
;MHLIKLCLFLVMLMLTFTAQSQSMSLQQVLQRVLDHYPSVKRAALQVKKAKLENIKVESQLSWILNSDAAYVRETGFFGTAVDRYNLSGSMNRQLSNGGQFGFNADLSEEDAKDIVVPTIPNPLTKKRFDINYRHKLEKGAGNPEYQEGLEVAAAGELLAFGDKQILYDQLASQVIELYLASAITLARIDNLDKSIARTHRLHKYIEDEFKLGLSEEKDVLQVEARLRINEADKVSLQVALQKQLISLNRLMGLQWENKISPQTPIDRSQPKVFDELYRQAQVYSAALKQTEARLLVADSAIRSRRDLYKDDLDVVVYAGNEFNDGDTAFGKLDESELIGGIRLEFKRGLDKSGFDAAIRQAHYDRDIALQDKKQILEDLQYDLSSLLSEIKFSELALLAFEKSVKAEGKKLDEAVDRYKDGRIETDRLIDFESELAFSELSYALQKIELVRRYYQLDLLRGGIWKDVIFPQFAFPEYTQENSVSSKQKTDTDGGQN
;
A
#
# COMPACT_ATOMS: atom_id res chain seq x y z
N MET A 1 -24.57 35.86 -44.98
CA MET A 1 -23.11 35.58 -45.06
C MET A 1 -22.42 35.36 -43.71
N HIS A 2 -22.91 35.86 -42.58
CA HIS A 2 -22.25 35.66 -41.27
C HIS A 2 -22.41 34.23 -40.68
N LEU A 3 -23.51 33.53 -40.94
CA LEU A 3 -23.73 32.16 -40.44
C LEU A 3 -22.79 31.13 -41.08
N ILE A 4 -22.45 31.30 -42.36
CA ILE A 4 -21.52 30.43 -43.09
C ILE A 4 -20.08 30.61 -42.59
N LYS A 5 -19.69 31.85 -42.23
CA LYS A 5 -18.38 32.12 -41.60
C LYS A 5 -18.28 31.52 -40.19
N LEU A 6 -19.37 31.52 -39.42
CA LEU A 6 -19.39 30.90 -38.08
C LEU A 6 -19.32 29.37 -38.15
N CYS A 7 -20.02 28.74 -39.10
CA CYS A 7 -19.93 27.29 -39.33
C CYS A 7 -18.55 26.87 -39.85
N LEU A 8 -17.92 27.64 -40.75
CA LEU A 8 -16.56 27.35 -41.20
C LEU A 8 -15.53 27.51 -40.07
N PHE A 9 -15.73 28.45 -39.15
CA PHE A 9 -14.83 28.62 -38.00
C PHE A 9 -14.98 27.48 -36.97
N LEU A 10 -16.20 26.97 -36.76
CA LEU A 10 -16.46 25.84 -35.86
C LEU A 10 -15.95 24.50 -36.43
N VAL A 11 -16.00 24.31 -37.76
CA VAL A 11 -15.42 23.14 -38.44
C VAL A 11 -13.90 23.22 -38.50
N MET A 12 -13.30 24.41 -38.55
CA MET A 12 -11.85 24.59 -38.49
C MET A 12 -11.27 24.37 -37.09
N LEU A 13 -12.04 24.62 -36.02
CA LEU A 13 -11.62 24.32 -34.63
C LEU A 13 -11.68 22.82 -34.27
N MET A 14 -12.40 22.02 -35.06
CA MET A 14 -12.45 20.56 -34.92
C MET A 14 -11.31 19.85 -35.67
N LEU A 15 -10.50 20.59 -36.43
CA LEU A 15 -9.40 20.04 -37.21
C LEU A 15 -8.10 20.10 -36.40
N THR A 16 -7.56 18.91 -36.13
CA THR A 16 -6.16 18.62 -35.77
C THR A 16 -5.74 18.66 -34.29
N PHE A 17 -6.47 17.93 -33.44
CA PHE A 17 -5.75 17.16 -32.40
C PHE A 17 -5.02 16.01 -33.08
N THR A 18 -3.91 16.32 -33.76
CA THR A 18 -2.95 15.28 -34.11
C THR A 18 -2.41 14.75 -32.79
N ALA A 19 -2.85 13.54 -32.43
CA ALA A 19 -2.30 12.82 -31.28
C ALA A 19 -0.82 12.54 -31.55
N GLN A 20 0.04 13.50 -31.20
CA GLN A 20 1.47 13.34 -31.24
C GLN A 20 1.82 12.19 -30.30
N SER A 21 2.60 11.24 -30.79
CA SER A 21 3.09 10.15 -29.96
C SER A 21 3.99 10.76 -28.88
N GLN A 22 3.57 10.67 -27.63
CA GLN A 22 4.35 11.17 -26.52
C GLN A 22 5.41 10.12 -26.18
N SER A 23 6.68 10.48 -26.32
CA SER A 23 7.77 9.64 -25.82
C SER A 23 7.80 9.76 -24.30
N MET A 24 7.69 8.63 -23.60
CA MET A 24 7.63 8.59 -22.14
C MET A 24 8.68 7.64 -21.58
N SER A 25 9.40 8.09 -20.55
CA SER A 25 10.26 7.21 -19.78
C SER A 25 9.44 6.34 -18.82
N LEU A 26 10.01 5.22 -18.35
CA LEU A 26 9.35 4.36 -17.37
C LEU A 26 8.99 5.13 -16.09
N GLN A 27 9.86 6.04 -15.63
CA GLN A 27 9.63 6.85 -14.42
C GLN A 27 8.41 7.75 -14.57
N GLN A 28 8.21 8.36 -15.75
CA GLN A 28 7.03 9.19 -16.02
C GLN A 28 5.74 8.36 -16.04
N VAL A 29 5.80 7.14 -16.58
CA VAL A 29 4.69 6.21 -16.55
C VAL A 29 4.36 5.80 -15.11
N LEU A 30 5.36 5.41 -14.31
CA LEU A 30 5.18 5.07 -12.90
C LEU A 30 4.60 6.22 -12.09
N GLN A 31 5.11 7.44 -12.28
CA GLN A 31 4.59 8.63 -11.61
C GLN A 31 3.09 8.79 -11.88
N ARG A 32 2.67 8.74 -13.15
CA ARG A 32 1.26 8.86 -13.52
C ARG A 32 0.40 7.75 -12.94
N VAL A 33 0.92 6.52 -12.91
CA VAL A 33 0.21 5.39 -12.28
C VAL A 33 0.02 5.64 -10.78
N LEU A 34 1.06 6.08 -10.07
CA LEU A 34 0.93 6.38 -8.64
C LEU A 34 -0.04 7.54 -8.36
N ASP A 35 -0.03 8.57 -9.19
CA ASP A 35 -0.89 9.74 -9.01
C ASP A 35 -2.37 9.42 -9.25
N HIS A 36 -2.68 8.47 -10.14
CA HIS A 36 -4.05 8.19 -10.55
C HIS A 36 -4.66 6.93 -9.93
N TYR A 37 -3.87 5.88 -9.72
CA TYR A 37 -4.44 4.55 -9.51
C TYR A 37 -5.09 4.39 -8.12
N PRO A 38 -6.40 4.05 -8.02
CA PRO A 38 -7.15 4.12 -6.76
C PRO A 38 -6.61 3.25 -5.62
N SER A 39 -5.97 2.12 -5.92
CA SER A 39 -5.40 1.24 -4.89
C SER A 39 -4.26 1.92 -4.11
N VAL A 40 -3.52 2.84 -4.74
CA VAL A 40 -2.45 3.64 -4.10
C VAL A 40 -3.04 4.50 -3.00
N LYS A 41 -4.16 5.19 -3.30
CA LYS A 41 -4.89 6.00 -2.32
C LYS A 41 -5.42 5.12 -1.18
N ARG A 42 -6.01 3.96 -1.50
CA ARG A 42 -6.50 3.02 -0.49
C ARG A 42 -5.38 2.56 0.46
N ALA A 43 -4.22 2.18 -0.07
CA ALA A 43 -3.08 1.76 0.74
C ALA A 43 -2.55 2.89 1.64
N ALA A 44 -2.48 4.12 1.12
CA ALA A 44 -2.10 5.27 1.94
C ALA A 44 -3.12 5.55 3.07
N LEU A 45 -4.42 5.36 2.81
CA LEU A 45 -5.46 5.46 3.84
C LEU A 45 -5.36 4.35 4.88
N GLN A 46 -4.96 3.14 4.50
CA GLN A 46 -4.71 2.04 5.44
C GLN A 46 -3.55 2.35 6.39
N VAL A 47 -2.45 2.93 5.90
CA VAL A 47 -1.35 3.40 6.75
C VAL A 47 -1.83 4.46 7.73
N LYS A 48 -2.63 5.43 7.26
CA LYS A 48 -3.22 6.44 8.15
C LYS A 48 -4.15 5.84 9.20
N LYS A 49 -4.97 4.86 8.82
CA LYS A 49 -5.82 4.12 9.77
C LYS A 49 -4.96 3.44 10.86
N ALA A 50 -3.87 2.78 10.47
CA ALA A 50 -2.96 2.15 11.42
C ALA A 50 -2.33 3.18 12.39
N LYS A 51 -1.94 4.36 11.91
CA LYS A 51 -1.48 5.47 12.77
C LYS A 51 -2.51 5.92 13.80
N LEU A 52 -3.80 5.89 13.45
CA LEU A 52 -4.87 6.25 14.38
C LEU A 52 -5.07 5.21 15.49
N GLU A 53 -4.67 3.95 15.27
CA GLU A 53 -4.66 2.95 16.36
C GLU A 53 -3.64 3.30 17.44
N ASN A 54 -2.50 3.93 17.10
CA ASN A 54 -1.57 4.47 18.12
C ASN A 54 -2.27 5.51 18.99
N ILE A 55 -2.97 6.47 18.38
CA ILE A 55 -3.73 7.50 19.11
C ILE A 55 -4.83 6.87 19.98
N LYS A 56 -5.48 5.82 19.48
CA LYS A 56 -6.48 5.08 20.25
C LYS A 56 -5.86 4.40 21.48
N VAL A 57 -4.67 3.81 21.37
CA VAL A 57 -3.96 3.26 22.52
C VAL A 57 -3.52 4.38 23.48
N GLU A 58 -3.00 5.49 22.97
CA GLU A 58 -2.70 6.69 23.76
C GLU A 58 -3.92 7.20 24.54
N SER A 59 -5.11 7.13 23.93
CA SER A 59 -6.36 7.55 24.55
C SER A 59 -6.80 6.68 25.72
N GLN A 60 -6.22 5.49 25.92
CA GLN A 60 -6.47 4.68 27.13
C GLN A 60 -6.01 5.40 28.41
N LEU A 61 -5.05 6.33 28.30
CA LEU A 61 -4.61 7.16 29.41
C LEU A 61 -5.39 8.48 29.54
N SER A 62 -6.42 8.69 28.71
CA SER A 62 -7.29 9.85 28.79
C SER A 62 -8.32 9.69 29.91
N TRP A 63 -8.99 10.80 30.23
CA TRP A 63 -10.15 10.77 31.10
C TRP A 63 -11.37 10.23 30.36
N ILE A 64 -12.06 9.27 30.99
CA ILE A 64 -13.31 8.69 30.52
C ILE A 64 -14.40 9.19 31.46
N LEU A 65 -15.32 10.00 30.93
CA LEU A 65 -16.54 10.41 31.61
C LEU A 65 -17.63 9.40 31.28
N ASN A 66 -18.09 8.67 32.30
CA ASN A 66 -19.29 7.85 32.24
C ASN A 66 -20.41 8.60 32.96
N SER A 67 -21.60 8.54 32.39
CA SER A 67 -22.81 9.15 32.95
C SER A 67 -23.93 8.17 32.73
N ASP A 68 -24.56 7.73 33.79
CA ASP A 68 -25.65 6.77 33.77
C ASP A 68 -26.87 7.39 34.47
N ALA A 69 -28.03 7.27 33.83
CA ALA A 69 -29.31 7.68 34.39
C ALA A 69 -30.27 6.51 34.28
N ALA A 70 -30.80 6.05 35.41
CA ALA A 70 -31.68 4.89 35.48
C ALA A 70 -32.91 5.19 36.33
N TYR A 71 -34.05 4.68 35.89
CA TYR A 71 -35.28 4.60 36.70
C TYR A 71 -35.62 3.13 36.86
N VAL A 72 -35.77 2.68 38.10
CA VAL A 72 -36.08 1.30 38.45
C VAL A 72 -37.31 1.31 39.35
N ARG A 73 -38.34 0.56 38.96
CA ARG A 73 -39.49 0.28 39.83
C ARG A 73 -39.44 -1.17 40.24
N GLU A 74 -39.23 -1.42 41.53
CA GLU A 74 -39.11 -2.76 42.08
C GLU A 74 -39.98 -2.95 43.31
N THR A 75 -40.22 -4.22 43.67
CA THR A 75 -40.91 -4.55 44.91
C THR A 75 -39.86 -4.58 46.02
N GLY A 76 -39.91 -3.63 46.95
CA GLY A 76 -39.00 -3.54 48.08
C GLY A 76 -39.12 -4.71 49.05
N PHE A 77 -38.23 -4.78 50.03
CA PHE A 77 -38.16 -5.86 51.01
C PHE A 77 -39.48 -6.13 51.77
N PHE A 78 -40.32 -5.10 51.92
CA PHE A 78 -41.62 -5.19 52.59
C PHE A 78 -42.80 -5.44 51.65
N GLY A 79 -42.56 -5.79 50.38
CA GLY A 79 -43.61 -6.05 49.39
C GLY A 79 -44.22 -4.79 48.78
N THR A 80 -43.66 -3.61 49.08
CA THR A 80 -44.16 -2.32 48.64
C THR A 80 -43.49 -1.90 47.34
N ALA A 81 -44.18 -1.16 46.47
CA ALA A 81 -43.56 -0.64 45.27
C ALA A 81 -42.59 0.50 45.64
N VAL A 82 -41.34 0.38 45.20
CA VAL A 82 -40.29 1.38 45.35
C VAL A 82 -39.91 1.90 43.98
N ASP A 83 -40.01 3.21 43.81
CA ASP A 83 -39.55 3.95 42.65
C ASP A 83 -38.15 4.50 42.96
N ARG A 84 -37.13 4.05 42.23
CA ARG A 84 -35.73 4.46 42.40
C ARG A 84 -35.25 5.23 41.16
N TYR A 85 -34.75 6.44 41.37
CA TYR A 85 -34.07 7.25 40.37
C TYR A 85 -32.59 7.29 40.69
N ASN A 86 -31.74 6.84 39.78
CA ASN A 86 -30.29 6.90 39.92
C ASN A 86 -29.72 7.79 38.81
N LEU A 87 -28.90 8.76 39.20
CA LEU A 87 -28.04 9.54 38.33
C LEU A 87 -26.61 9.39 38.85
N SER A 88 -25.76 8.70 38.12
CA SER A 88 -24.35 8.57 38.45
C SER A 88 -23.48 9.14 37.35
N GLY A 89 -22.39 9.78 37.75
CA GLY A 89 -21.33 10.24 36.88
C GLY A 89 -19.99 9.78 37.44
N SER A 90 -19.14 9.19 36.61
CA SER A 90 -17.77 8.87 36.99
C SER A 90 -16.78 9.40 35.97
N MET A 91 -15.67 9.95 36.44
CA MET A 91 -14.56 10.40 35.63
C MET A 91 -13.33 9.59 36.01
N ASN A 92 -12.92 8.66 35.15
CA ASN A 92 -11.85 7.72 35.44
C ASN A 92 -10.68 7.90 34.47
N ARG A 93 -9.45 7.73 34.93
CA ARG A 93 -8.24 7.78 34.13
C ARG A 93 -7.31 6.64 34.52
N GLN A 94 -6.88 5.87 33.53
CA GLN A 94 -5.81 4.90 33.70
C GLN A 94 -4.45 5.61 33.65
N LEU A 95 -3.52 5.18 34.49
CA LEU A 95 -2.18 5.74 34.58
C LEU A 95 -1.18 4.82 33.89
N SER A 96 -0.06 5.40 33.46
CA SER A 96 1.03 4.64 32.83
C SER A 96 1.69 3.63 33.76
N ASN A 97 1.58 3.81 35.08
CA ASN A 97 2.11 2.87 36.08
C ASN A 97 1.18 1.69 36.36
N GLY A 98 0.03 1.58 35.67
CA GLY A 98 -0.96 0.53 35.87
C GLY A 98 -2.07 0.88 36.85
N GLY A 99 -1.92 1.98 37.60
CA GLY A 99 -2.95 2.47 38.50
C GLY A 99 -4.14 3.09 37.76
N GLN A 100 -5.21 3.33 38.51
CA GLN A 100 -6.41 4.03 38.05
C GLN A 100 -6.75 5.10 39.07
N PHE A 101 -7.11 6.28 38.57
CA PHE A 101 -7.59 7.39 39.38
C PHE A 101 -9.00 7.76 38.93
N GLY A 102 -9.93 7.91 39.87
CA GLY A 102 -11.35 8.08 39.57
C GLY A 102 -12.02 9.10 40.47
N PHE A 103 -12.99 9.81 39.90
CA PHE A 103 -13.95 10.64 40.61
C PHE A 103 -15.34 10.07 40.38
N ASN A 104 -16.11 9.84 41.42
CA ASN A 104 -17.49 9.38 41.32
C ASN A 104 -18.43 10.39 41.97
N ALA A 105 -19.57 10.62 41.33
CA ALA A 105 -20.68 11.43 41.81
C ALA A 105 -21.97 10.66 41.57
N ASP A 106 -22.60 10.17 42.64
CA ASP A 106 -23.84 9.41 42.57
C ASP A 106 -24.97 10.17 43.27
N LEU A 107 -26.15 10.21 42.66
CA LEU A 107 -27.39 10.72 43.22
C LEU A 107 -28.43 9.61 43.05
N SER A 108 -28.94 9.07 44.15
CA SER A 108 -30.04 8.10 44.14
C SER A 108 -31.19 8.62 44.99
N GLU A 109 -32.38 8.69 44.42
CA GLU A 109 -33.62 9.01 45.12
C GLU A 109 -34.51 7.77 45.14
N GLU A 110 -34.90 7.34 46.33
CA GLU A 110 -35.80 6.21 46.56
C GLU A 110 -37.11 6.71 47.17
N ASP A 111 -38.23 6.42 46.51
CA ASP A 111 -39.57 6.73 46.99
C ASP A 111 -40.41 5.44 47.08
N ALA A 112 -40.72 5.03 48.30
CA ALA A 112 -41.57 3.89 48.61
C ALA A 112 -43.03 4.33 48.77
N LYS A 113 -43.95 3.64 48.09
CA LYS A 113 -45.39 4.00 48.16
C LYS A 113 -46.03 3.79 49.53
N ASP A 114 -45.52 2.83 50.29
CA ASP A 114 -45.99 2.52 51.65
C ASP A 114 -44.80 2.49 52.62
N ILE A 115 -44.86 3.34 53.65
CA ILE A 115 -43.83 3.42 54.70
C ILE A 115 -44.21 2.45 55.82
N VAL A 116 -43.55 1.29 55.87
CA VAL A 116 -43.82 0.24 56.89
C VAL A 116 -43.06 0.50 58.19
N VAL A 117 -41.95 1.26 58.14
CA VAL A 117 -41.10 1.59 59.29
C VAL A 117 -40.94 3.11 59.40
N PRO A 118 -41.52 3.75 60.43
CA PRO A 118 -41.58 5.23 60.52
C PRO A 118 -40.22 5.91 60.76
N THR A 119 -39.17 5.14 61.05
CA THR A 119 -37.80 5.65 61.27
C THR A 119 -36.95 5.68 59.98
N ILE A 120 -37.45 5.15 58.87
CA ILE A 120 -36.73 5.17 57.58
C ILE A 120 -37.19 6.40 56.80
N PRO A 121 -36.28 7.27 56.32
CA PRO A 121 -36.64 8.42 55.51
C PRO A 121 -37.31 7.99 54.20
N ASN A 122 -38.38 8.69 53.81
CA ASN A 122 -39.06 8.45 52.54
C ASN A 122 -39.74 9.73 52.02
N PRO A 123 -39.34 10.27 50.86
CA PRO A 123 -38.28 9.77 49.98
C PRO A 123 -36.89 9.88 50.63
N LEU A 124 -36.00 8.97 50.27
CA LEU A 124 -34.59 8.99 50.66
C LEU A 124 -33.75 9.44 49.47
N THR A 125 -33.13 10.61 49.58
CA THR A 125 -32.13 11.11 48.63
C THR A 125 -30.73 10.87 49.18
N LYS A 126 -29.96 10.03 48.50
CA LYS A 126 -28.55 9.76 48.79
C LYS A 126 -27.67 10.39 47.72
N LYS A 127 -26.73 11.24 48.12
CA LYS A 127 -25.71 11.85 47.26
C LYS A 127 -24.34 11.39 47.71
N ARG A 128 -23.51 10.90 46.80
CA ARG A 128 -22.16 10.43 47.13
C ARG A 128 -21.16 11.07 46.18
N PHE A 129 -20.10 11.62 46.73
CA PHE A 129 -18.96 12.12 45.98
C PHE A 129 -17.71 11.48 46.52
N ASP A 130 -16.96 10.73 45.70
CA ASP A 130 -15.70 10.14 46.12
C ASP A 130 -14.59 10.23 45.07
N ILE A 131 -13.37 10.22 45.59
CA ILE A 131 -12.14 10.08 44.83
C ILE A 131 -11.60 8.70 45.14
N ASN A 132 -11.24 7.93 44.12
CA ASN A 132 -10.61 6.64 44.27
C ASN A 132 -9.25 6.59 43.54
N TYR A 133 -8.31 5.86 44.13
CA TYR A 133 -7.02 5.53 43.54
C TYR A 133 -6.77 4.04 43.72
N ARG A 134 -6.64 3.32 42.62
CA ARG A 134 -6.27 1.90 42.58
C ARG A 134 -4.82 1.79 42.11
N HIS A 135 -3.98 1.11 42.87
CA HIS A 135 -2.60 0.80 42.51
C HIS A 135 -2.42 -0.70 42.34
N LYS A 136 -1.98 -1.12 41.16
CA LYS A 136 -1.70 -2.54 40.84
C LYS A 136 -0.28 -2.90 41.26
N LEU A 137 -0.14 -3.94 42.09
CA LEU A 137 1.16 -4.37 42.64
C LEU A 137 1.82 -5.49 41.81
N GLU A 138 1.04 -6.40 41.23
CA GLU A 138 1.55 -7.53 40.45
C GLU A 138 1.03 -7.49 39.01
N LYS A 139 -0.10 -8.17 38.73
CA LYS A 139 -0.75 -8.14 37.42
C LYS A 139 -1.15 -6.72 37.06
N GLY A 140 -0.79 -6.28 35.86
CA GLY A 140 -1.08 -4.94 35.38
C GLY A 140 -0.18 -3.84 35.95
N ALA A 141 0.80 -4.16 36.81
CA ALA A 141 1.79 -3.19 37.28
C ALA A 141 2.63 -2.68 36.11
N GLY A 142 2.78 -1.35 35.99
CA GLY A 142 3.43 -0.71 34.85
C GLY A 142 2.57 -0.58 33.59
N ASN A 143 1.28 -0.90 33.68
CA ASN A 143 0.31 -0.87 32.58
C ASN A 143 0.80 -1.60 31.31
N PRO A 144 1.07 -2.92 31.38
CA PRO A 144 1.53 -3.68 30.23
C PRO A 144 0.52 -3.66 29.08
N GLU A 145 -0.79 -3.59 29.36
CA GLU A 145 -1.79 -3.44 28.29
C GLU A 145 -1.54 -2.19 27.43
N TYR A 146 -1.21 -1.07 28.06
CA TYR A 146 -0.86 0.17 27.37
C TYR A 146 0.50 0.08 26.66
N GLN A 147 1.55 -0.36 27.35
CA GLN A 147 2.91 -0.42 26.78
C GLN A 147 2.98 -1.40 25.60
N GLU A 148 2.46 -2.62 25.79
CA GLU A 148 2.41 -3.63 24.74
C GLU A 148 1.41 -3.22 23.64
N GLY A 149 0.32 -2.52 24.00
CA GLY A 149 -0.60 -1.94 23.03
C GLY A 149 0.07 -0.93 22.10
N LEU A 150 0.96 -0.09 22.62
CA LEU A 150 1.72 0.86 21.81
C LEU A 150 2.70 0.15 20.87
N GLU A 151 3.41 -0.88 21.36
CA GLU A 151 4.31 -1.67 20.51
C GLU A 151 3.55 -2.41 19.40
N VAL A 152 2.40 -3.02 19.71
CA VAL A 152 1.54 -3.68 18.73
C VAL A 152 0.96 -2.70 17.73
N ALA A 153 0.54 -1.51 18.17
CA ALA A 153 0.00 -0.48 17.27
C ALA A 153 1.10 0.09 16.35
N ALA A 154 2.32 0.31 16.86
CA ALA A 154 3.49 0.70 16.06
C ALA A 154 3.88 -0.40 15.05
N ALA A 155 3.86 -1.66 15.46
CA ALA A 155 4.04 -2.78 14.54
C ALA A 155 2.91 -2.86 13.49
N GLY A 156 1.67 -2.56 13.87
CA GLY A 156 0.53 -2.43 12.95
C GLY A 156 0.74 -1.34 11.89
N GLU A 157 1.35 -0.22 12.27
CA GLU A 157 1.76 0.83 11.32
C GLU A 157 2.82 0.32 10.34
N LEU A 158 3.86 -0.38 10.84
CA LEU A 158 4.90 -0.98 10.01
C LEU A 158 4.34 -2.02 9.03
N LEU A 159 3.40 -2.85 9.46
CA LEU A 159 2.71 -3.83 8.61
C LEU A 159 1.96 -3.13 7.47
N ALA A 160 1.17 -2.11 7.80
CA ALA A 160 0.43 -1.33 6.81
C ALA A 160 1.35 -0.59 5.84
N PHE A 161 2.50 -0.08 6.31
CA PHE A 161 3.52 0.51 5.44
C PHE A 161 4.14 -0.55 4.52
N GLY A 162 4.42 -1.74 5.04
CA GLY A 162 4.88 -2.88 4.24
C GLY A 162 3.88 -3.27 3.16
N ASP A 163 2.58 -3.35 3.48
CA ASP A 163 1.53 -3.68 2.51
C ASP A 163 1.44 -2.62 1.41
N LYS A 164 1.56 -1.34 1.78
CA LYS A 164 1.61 -0.23 0.83
C LYS A 164 2.81 -0.38 -0.10
N GLN A 165 3.99 -0.73 0.42
CA GLN A 165 5.19 -0.91 -0.37
C GLN A 165 5.09 -2.12 -1.31
N ILE A 166 4.57 -3.26 -0.85
CA ILE A 166 4.30 -4.44 -1.69
C ILE A 166 3.37 -4.07 -2.84
N LEU A 167 2.30 -3.32 -2.57
CA LEU A 167 1.40 -2.85 -3.62
C LEU A 167 2.14 -1.99 -4.66
N TYR A 168 3.02 -1.11 -4.21
CA TYR A 168 3.81 -0.27 -5.12
C TYR A 168 4.73 -1.12 -5.99
N ASP A 169 5.43 -2.09 -5.40
CA ASP A 169 6.34 -2.97 -6.13
C ASP A 169 5.58 -3.87 -7.13
N GLN A 170 4.40 -4.36 -6.76
CA GLN A 170 3.52 -5.10 -7.67
C GLN A 170 3.03 -4.24 -8.85
N LEU A 171 2.62 -2.99 -8.58
CA LEU A 171 2.24 -2.04 -9.63
C LEU A 171 3.42 -1.71 -10.53
N ALA A 172 4.61 -1.46 -9.97
CA ALA A 172 5.81 -1.24 -10.76
C ALA A 172 6.14 -2.43 -11.65
N SER A 173 6.13 -3.66 -11.10
CA SER A 173 6.35 -4.87 -11.89
C SER A 173 5.35 -4.97 -13.04
N GLN A 174 4.04 -4.75 -12.80
CA GLN A 174 3.03 -4.78 -13.85
C GLN A 174 3.26 -3.71 -14.93
N VAL A 175 3.65 -2.50 -14.52
CA VAL A 175 3.95 -1.40 -15.43
C VAL A 175 5.18 -1.69 -16.27
N ILE A 176 6.27 -2.19 -15.66
CA ILE A 176 7.49 -2.60 -16.37
C ILE A 176 7.15 -3.65 -17.43
N GLU A 177 6.38 -4.67 -17.08
CA GLU A 177 5.98 -5.73 -18.01
C GLU A 177 5.20 -5.18 -19.21
N LEU A 178 4.15 -4.38 -18.97
CA LEU A 178 3.36 -3.80 -20.04
C LEU A 178 4.16 -2.81 -20.90
N TYR A 179 4.99 -1.99 -20.26
CA TYR A 179 5.84 -1.02 -20.92
C TYR A 179 6.85 -1.69 -21.86
N LEU A 180 7.57 -2.70 -21.37
CA LEU A 180 8.55 -3.43 -22.17
C LEU A 180 7.89 -4.35 -23.21
N ALA A 181 6.72 -4.92 -22.91
CA ALA A 181 5.93 -5.65 -23.91
C ALA A 181 5.56 -4.75 -25.10
N SER A 182 5.19 -3.50 -24.85
CA SER A 182 4.94 -2.53 -25.92
C SER A 182 6.20 -2.19 -26.71
N ALA A 183 7.35 -2.08 -26.05
CA ALA A 183 8.64 -1.86 -26.71
C ALA A 183 9.04 -3.06 -27.60
N ILE A 184 8.80 -4.30 -27.14
CA ILE A 184 9.02 -5.53 -27.90
C ILE A 184 8.14 -5.54 -29.15
N THR A 185 6.84 -5.23 -29.02
CA THR A 185 5.92 -5.18 -30.17
C THR A 185 6.36 -4.14 -31.18
N LEU A 186 6.77 -2.94 -30.72
CA LEU A 186 7.30 -1.90 -31.59
C LEU A 186 8.59 -2.32 -32.31
N ALA A 187 9.51 -3.01 -31.63
CA ALA A 187 10.72 -3.53 -32.27
C ALA A 187 10.41 -4.59 -33.34
N ARG A 188 9.37 -5.42 -33.13
CA ARG A 188 8.88 -6.38 -34.14
C ARG A 188 8.27 -5.66 -35.35
N ILE A 189 7.48 -4.61 -35.12
CA ILE A 189 6.89 -3.79 -36.19
C ILE A 189 8.00 -3.11 -37.00
N ASP A 190 9.01 -2.50 -36.35
CA ASP A 190 10.15 -1.86 -37.03
C ASP A 190 10.95 -2.86 -37.88
N ASN A 191 11.17 -4.07 -37.36
CA ASN A 191 11.83 -5.13 -38.13
C ASN A 191 11.00 -5.56 -39.35
N LEU A 192 9.68 -5.75 -39.17
CA LEU A 192 8.79 -6.06 -40.28
C LEU A 192 8.74 -4.93 -41.31
N ASP A 193 8.77 -3.67 -40.89
CA ASP A 193 8.81 -2.53 -41.82
C ASP A 193 10.06 -2.55 -42.69
N LYS A 194 11.23 -2.88 -42.10
CA LYS A 194 12.47 -3.09 -42.85
C LYS A 194 12.37 -4.30 -43.78
N SER A 195 11.77 -5.40 -43.32
CA SER A 195 11.53 -6.61 -44.12
C SER A 195 10.62 -6.31 -45.33
N ILE A 196 9.49 -5.65 -45.12
CA ILE A 196 8.56 -5.20 -46.17
C ILE A 196 9.28 -4.30 -47.17
N ALA A 197 10.07 -3.33 -46.71
CA ALA A 197 10.83 -2.46 -47.61
C ALA A 197 11.87 -3.23 -48.44
N ARG A 198 12.55 -4.22 -47.87
CA ARG A 198 13.48 -5.13 -48.58
C ARG A 198 12.75 -5.98 -49.61
N THR A 199 11.70 -6.70 -49.19
CA THR A 199 10.88 -7.55 -50.06
C THR A 199 10.23 -6.76 -51.19
N HIS A 200 9.80 -5.52 -50.96
CA HIS A 200 9.25 -4.66 -52.02
C HIS A 200 10.32 -4.28 -53.05
N ARG A 201 11.56 -4.00 -52.63
CA ARG A 201 12.68 -3.76 -53.57
C ARG A 201 13.00 -5.01 -54.38
N LEU A 202 13.02 -6.17 -53.73
CA LEU A 202 13.25 -7.46 -54.38
C LEU A 202 12.14 -7.79 -55.38
N HIS A 203 10.87 -7.59 -55.00
CA HIS A 203 9.70 -7.80 -55.87
C HIS A 203 9.83 -6.98 -57.15
N LYS A 204 10.12 -5.67 -57.00
CA LYS A 204 10.28 -4.78 -58.14
C LYS A 204 11.40 -5.26 -59.07
N TYR A 205 12.53 -5.68 -58.52
CA TYR A 205 13.65 -6.18 -59.30
C TYR A 205 13.28 -7.46 -60.08
N ILE A 206 12.68 -8.45 -59.42
CA ILE A 206 12.29 -9.72 -60.07
C ILE A 206 11.21 -9.47 -61.13
N GLU A 207 10.27 -8.56 -60.88
CA GLU A 207 9.23 -8.21 -61.84
C GLU A 207 9.82 -7.58 -63.11
N ASP A 208 10.84 -6.73 -62.96
CA ASP A 208 11.56 -6.12 -64.08
C ASP A 208 12.36 -7.20 -64.86
N GLU A 209 13.04 -8.12 -64.18
CA GLU A 209 13.75 -9.26 -64.81
C GLU A 209 12.79 -10.25 -65.50
N PHE A 210 11.63 -10.53 -64.91
CA PHE A 210 10.58 -11.35 -65.51
C PHE A 210 10.07 -10.75 -66.83
N LYS A 211 9.86 -9.43 -66.89
CA LYS A 211 9.49 -8.73 -68.13
C LYS A 211 10.56 -8.84 -69.22
N LEU A 212 11.83 -8.99 -68.83
CA LEU A 212 12.96 -9.22 -69.73
C LEU A 212 13.15 -10.71 -70.09
N GLY A 213 12.38 -11.62 -69.49
CA GLY A 213 12.49 -13.07 -69.68
C GLY A 213 13.68 -13.70 -68.94
N LEU A 214 14.23 -13.01 -67.94
CA LEU A 214 15.40 -13.43 -67.16
C LEU A 214 15.04 -14.11 -65.83
N SER A 215 13.78 -14.04 -65.41
CA SER A 215 13.25 -14.70 -64.21
C SER A 215 11.97 -15.49 -64.51
N GLU A 216 11.60 -16.42 -63.64
CA GLU A 216 10.39 -17.24 -63.78
C GLU A 216 9.20 -16.60 -63.04
N GLU A 217 7.97 -16.87 -63.50
CA GLU A 217 6.74 -16.39 -62.85
C GLU A 217 6.63 -16.85 -61.38
N LYS A 218 7.17 -18.04 -61.08
CA LYS A 218 7.20 -18.58 -59.71
C LYS A 218 7.93 -17.64 -58.74
N ASP A 219 8.98 -16.97 -59.20
CA ASP A 219 9.83 -16.11 -58.37
C ASP A 219 9.07 -14.83 -57.98
N VAL A 220 8.32 -14.27 -58.95
CA VAL A 220 7.42 -13.13 -58.72
C VAL A 220 6.37 -13.50 -57.67
N LEU A 221 5.69 -14.65 -57.87
CA LEU A 221 4.63 -15.11 -56.96
C LEU A 221 5.16 -15.41 -55.55
N GLN A 222 6.37 -15.97 -55.43
CA GLN A 222 6.99 -16.26 -54.13
C GLN A 222 7.27 -14.99 -53.34
N VAL A 223 7.80 -13.95 -53.99
CA VAL A 223 8.09 -12.67 -53.32
C VAL A 223 6.82 -11.90 -53.02
N GLU A 224 5.82 -11.93 -53.91
CA GLU A 224 4.50 -11.35 -53.62
C GLU A 224 3.86 -12.02 -52.40
N ALA A 225 3.86 -13.36 -52.33
CA ALA A 225 3.31 -14.08 -51.19
C ALA A 225 4.03 -13.68 -49.88
N ARG A 226 5.36 -13.54 -49.90
CA ARG A 226 6.14 -13.10 -48.74
C ARG A 226 5.77 -11.68 -48.30
N LEU A 227 5.58 -10.76 -49.25
CA LEU A 227 5.15 -9.39 -48.98
C LEU A 227 3.78 -9.37 -48.28
N ARG A 228 2.80 -10.13 -48.80
CA ARG A 228 1.45 -10.23 -48.22
C ARG A 228 1.46 -10.79 -46.79
N ILE A 229 2.31 -11.81 -46.52
CA ILE A 229 2.48 -12.37 -45.18
C ILE A 229 3.01 -11.30 -44.22
N ASN A 230 4.07 -10.59 -44.61
CA ASN A 230 4.65 -9.54 -43.78
C ASN A 230 3.65 -8.38 -43.50
N GLU A 231 2.86 -7.99 -44.50
CA GLU A 231 1.79 -6.98 -44.34
C GLU A 231 0.71 -7.45 -43.33
N ALA A 232 0.26 -8.70 -43.44
CA ALA A 232 -0.72 -9.28 -42.52
C ALA A 232 -0.19 -9.37 -41.08
N ASP A 233 1.07 -9.81 -40.91
CA ASP A 233 1.72 -9.90 -39.59
C ASP A 233 1.87 -8.52 -38.94
N LYS A 234 2.19 -7.50 -39.73
CA LYS A 234 2.25 -6.11 -39.25
C LYS A 234 0.91 -5.65 -38.69
N VAL A 235 -0.20 -5.90 -39.39
CA VAL A 235 -1.54 -5.53 -38.92
C VAL A 235 -1.88 -6.26 -37.61
N SER A 236 -1.54 -7.54 -37.50
CA SER A 236 -1.72 -8.33 -36.28
C SER A 236 -0.96 -7.73 -35.09
N LEU A 237 0.31 -7.34 -35.29
CA LEU A 237 1.12 -6.70 -34.25
C LEU A 237 0.60 -5.30 -33.89
N GLN A 238 0.04 -4.54 -34.83
CA GLN A 238 -0.59 -3.25 -34.52
C GLN A 238 -1.79 -3.42 -33.59
N VAL A 239 -2.59 -4.47 -33.77
CA VAL A 239 -3.70 -4.80 -32.85
C VAL A 239 -3.15 -5.18 -31.47
N ALA A 240 -2.08 -5.98 -31.41
CA ALA A 240 -1.44 -6.34 -30.13
C ALA A 240 -0.89 -5.12 -29.40
N LEU A 241 -0.21 -4.21 -30.12
CA LEU A 241 0.29 -2.95 -29.59
C LEU A 241 -0.85 -2.09 -29.04
N GLN A 242 -1.95 -1.96 -29.78
CA GLN A 242 -3.09 -1.17 -29.31
C GLN A 242 -3.65 -1.71 -27.99
N LYS A 243 -3.76 -3.04 -27.83
CA LYS A 243 -4.20 -3.65 -26.56
C LYS A 243 -3.26 -3.36 -25.40
N GLN A 244 -1.94 -3.41 -25.65
CA GLN A 244 -0.92 -3.08 -24.65
C GLN A 244 -1.02 -1.60 -24.24
N LEU A 245 -1.18 -0.69 -25.21
CA LEU A 245 -1.32 0.75 -24.95
C LEU A 245 -2.61 1.09 -24.19
N ILE A 246 -3.74 0.48 -24.55
CA ILE A 246 -5.01 0.63 -23.80
C ILE A 246 -4.80 0.22 -22.33
N SER A 247 -4.12 -0.89 -22.10
CA SER A 247 -3.85 -1.39 -20.74
C SER A 247 -2.95 -0.43 -19.95
N LEU A 248 -1.92 0.12 -20.59
CA LEU A 248 -1.02 1.10 -19.97
C LEU A 248 -1.74 2.43 -19.69
N ASN A 249 -2.48 2.94 -20.67
CA ASN A 249 -3.29 4.16 -20.55
C ASN A 249 -4.29 4.07 -19.40
N ARG A 250 -4.95 2.90 -19.25
CA ARG A 250 -5.86 2.65 -18.12
C ARG A 250 -5.16 2.77 -16.77
N LEU A 251 -3.93 2.24 -16.62
CA LEU A 251 -3.18 2.35 -15.36
C LEU A 251 -2.79 3.80 -15.05
N MET A 252 -2.46 4.59 -16.08
CA MET A 252 -2.08 6.00 -15.94
C MET A 252 -3.25 6.98 -15.86
N GLY A 253 -4.50 6.52 -16.02
CA GLY A 253 -5.67 7.41 -16.10
C GLY A 253 -5.75 8.25 -17.37
N LEU A 254 -5.17 7.76 -18.47
CA LEU A 254 -5.20 8.41 -19.77
C LEU A 254 -6.33 7.86 -20.65
N GLN A 255 -6.74 8.66 -21.63
CA GLN A 255 -7.66 8.21 -22.67
C GLN A 255 -7.04 7.04 -23.47
N TRP A 256 -7.88 6.12 -23.92
CA TRP A 256 -7.42 4.84 -24.48
C TRP A 256 -6.73 5.00 -25.84
N GLU A 257 -7.01 6.09 -26.57
CA GLU A 257 -6.42 6.44 -27.87
C GLU A 257 -5.02 7.08 -27.76
N ASN A 258 -4.58 7.43 -26.56
CA ASN A 258 -3.29 8.11 -26.37
C ASN A 258 -2.13 7.23 -26.83
N LYS A 259 -1.34 7.75 -27.77
CA LYS A 259 -0.18 7.07 -28.33
C LYS A 259 1.04 7.31 -27.44
N ILE A 260 1.68 6.23 -27.02
CA ILE A 260 2.88 6.27 -26.18
C ILE A 260 3.99 5.51 -26.87
N SER A 261 5.19 6.11 -26.86
CA SER A 261 6.41 5.46 -27.34
C SER A 261 7.35 5.21 -26.15
N PRO A 262 7.60 3.93 -25.77
CA PRO A 262 8.47 3.59 -24.67
C PRO A 262 9.94 3.88 -25.03
N GLN A 263 10.64 4.53 -24.12
CA GLN A 263 12.08 4.70 -24.14
C GLN A 263 12.75 3.54 -23.40
N THR A 264 13.72 2.89 -24.03
CA THR A 264 14.46 1.76 -23.46
C THR A 264 15.97 2.06 -23.34
N PRO A 265 16.36 3.10 -22.56
CA PRO A 265 17.77 3.35 -22.28
C PRO A 265 18.34 2.22 -21.43
N ILE A 266 19.56 1.77 -21.74
CA ILE A 266 20.31 0.86 -20.87
C ILE A 266 21.11 1.71 -19.91
N ASP A 267 20.72 1.73 -18.64
CA ASP A 267 21.49 2.36 -17.58
C ASP A 267 22.55 1.38 -17.05
N ARG A 268 23.81 1.61 -17.41
CA ARG A 268 24.96 0.83 -16.92
C ARG A 268 25.68 1.50 -15.75
N SER A 269 25.16 2.60 -15.23
CA SER A 269 25.83 3.39 -14.18
C SER A 269 25.71 2.76 -12.78
N GLN A 270 24.89 1.71 -12.64
CA GLN A 270 24.56 1.11 -11.36
C GLN A 270 25.74 0.35 -10.74
N PRO A 271 25.90 0.39 -9.40
CA PRO A 271 26.93 -0.37 -8.72
C PRO A 271 26.69 -1.86 -8.96
N LYS A 272 27.74 -2.61 -9.32
CA LYS A 272 27.69 -4.06 -9.55
C LYS A 272 28.24 -4.87 -8.35
N VAL A 273 28.49 -4.21 -7.22
CA VAL A 273 29.05 -4.84 -6.01
C VAL A 273 27.94 -5.52 -5.22
N PHE A 274 28.03 -6.84 -5.09
CA PHE A 274 27.00 -7.69 -4.48
C PHE A 274 26.61 -7.22 -3.07
N ASP A 275 27.59 -7.04 -2.18
CA ASP A 275 27.32 -6.73 -0.76
C ASP A 275 26.59 -5.40 -0.56
N GLU A 276 26.87 -4.41 -1.41
CA GLU A 276 26.19 -3.12 -1.35
C GLU A 276 24.74 -3.24 -1.83
N LEU A 277 24.53 -3.90 -2.96
CA LEU A 277 23.21 -4.16 -3.51
C LEU A 277 22.35 -5.01 -2.57
N TYR A 278 22.93 -6.02 -1.93
CA TYR A 278 22.23 -6.89 -0.99
C TYR A 278 21.77 -6.11 0.25
N ARG A 279 22.62 -5.23 0.79
CA ARG A 279 22.24 -4.35 1.90
C ARG A 279 21.13 -3.38 1.52
N GLN A 280 21.18 -2.81 0.31
CA GLN A 280 20.11 -1.94 -0.20
C GLN A 280 18.79 -2.73 -0.32
N ALA A 281 18.83 -3.95 -0.87
CA ALA A 281 17.67 -4.83 -0.98
C ALA A 281 17.09 -5.22 0.39
N GLN A 282 17.92 -5.52 1.38
CA GLN A 282 17.48 -5.79 2.76
C GLN A 282 16.76 -4.60 3.38
N VAL A 283 17.34 -3.40 3.31
CA VAL A 283 16.74 -2.17 3.84
C VAL A 283 15.44 -1.82 3.12
N TYR A 284 15.39 -2.07 1.82
CA TYR A 284 14.19 -1.82 1.03
C TYR A 284 13.09 -2.84 1.35
N SER A 285 13.39 -4.14 1.42
CA SER A 285 12.44 -5.26 1.46
C SER A 285 11.24 -5.04 2.39
N ALA A 286 10.05 -4.93 1.78
CA ALA A 286 8.80 -4.81 2.51
C ALA A 286 8.48 -6.08 3.32
N ALA A 287 8.74 -7.26 2.75
CA ALA A 287 8.53 -8.54 3.41
C ALA A 287 9.37 -8.64 4.70
N LEU A 288 10.64 -8.20 4.66
CA LEU A 288 11.50 -8.20 5.83
C LEU A 288 10.95 -7.28 6.94
N LYS A 289 10.54 -6.06 6.59
CA LYS A 289 9.91 -5.11 7.53
C LYS A 289 8.63 -5.66 8.15
N GLN A 290 7.80 -6.33 7.35
CA GLN A 290 6.57 -6.96 7.85
C GLN A 290 6.87 -8.08 8.84
N THR A 291 7.86 -8.93 8.55
CA THR A 291 8.26 -10.00 9.44
C THR A 291 8.87 -9.46 10.74
N GLU A 292 9.63 -8.38 10.68
CA GLU A 292 10.11 -7.67 11.88
C GLU A 292 8.97 -7.10 12.71
N ALA A 293 7.95 -6.52 12.07
CA ALA A 293 6.75 -6.09 12.78
C ALA A 293 5.98 -7.25 13.42
N ARG A 294 5.88 -8.41 12.74
CA ARG A 294 5.27 -9.62 13.34
C ARG A 294 6.04 -10.12 14.54
N LEU A 295 7.38 -10.05 14.53
CA LEU A 295 8.21 -10.37 15.69
C LEU A 295 7.89 -9.46 16.87
N LEU A 296 7.75 -8.15 16.64
CA LEU A 296 7.35 -7.20 17.69
C LEU A 296 5.97 -7.52 18.27
N VAL A 297 4.99 -7.87 17.42
CA VAL A 297 3.65 -8.29 17.88
C VAL A 297 3.73 -9.56 18.72
N ALA A 298 4.50 -10.56 18.28
CA ALA A 298 4.66 -11.82 19.00
C ALA A 298 5.38 -11.64 20.35
N ASP A 299 6.45 -10.83 20.39
CA ASP A 299 7.17 -10.50 21.62
C ASP A 299 6.27 -9.72 22.61
N SER A 300 5.47 -8.78 22.10
CA SER A 300 4.48 -8.02 22.90
C SER A 300 3.40 -8.93 23.45
N ALA A 301 2.91 -9.87 22.64
CA ALA A 301 1.96 -10.89 23.08
C ALA A 301 2.57 -11.75 24.20
N ILE A 302 3.81 -12.23 24.07
CA ILE A 302 4.49 -13.00 25.12
C ILE A 302 4.53 -12.20 26.44
N ARG A 303 4.92 -10.92 26.40
CA ARG A 303 4.98 -10.07 27.60
C ARG A 303 3.60 -9.83 28.22
N SER A 304 2.60 -9.48 27.40
CA SER A 304 1.21 -9.31 27.84
C SER A 304 0.64 -10.59 28.47
N ARG A 305 0.85 -11.77 27.84
CA ARG A 305 0.38 -13.06 28.38
C ARG A 305 1.10 -13.45 29.67
N ARG A 306 2.38 -13.15 29.80
CA ARG A 306 3.13 -13.34 31.06
C ARG A 306 2.59 -12.46 32.19
N ASP A 307 2.16 -11.25 31.88
CA ASP A 307 1.50 -10.40 32.87
C ASP A 307 0.15 -10.98 33.31
N LEU A 308 -0.66 -11.43 32.35
CA LEU A 308 -1.95 -12.08 32.65
C LEU A 308 -1.83 -13.34 33.51
N TYR A 309 -0.68 -14.02 33.48
CA TYR A 309 -0.36 -15.21 34.27
C TYR A 309 -0.10 -14.90 35.77
N LYS A 310 0.27 -13.65 36.09
CA LYS A 310 0.50 -13.21 37.47
C LYS A 310 -0.81 -13.18 38.27
N ASP A 311 -0.68 -13.17 39.59
CA ASP A 311 -1.83 -13.02 40.46
C ASP A 311 -2.24 -11.53 40.52
N ASP A 312 -3.53 -11.25 40.75
CA ASP A 312 -4.09 -9.90 40.79
C ASP A 312 -4.04 -9.39 42.23
N LEU A 313 -3.16 -8.43 42.50
CA LEU A 313 -2.95 -7.86 43.82
C LEU A 313 -2.99 -6.34 43.71
N ASP A 314 -4.03 -5.73 44.29
CA ASP A 314 -4.32 -4.30 44.16
C ASP A 314 -4.50 -3.64 45.53
N VAL A 315 -4.01 -2.40 45.65
CA VAL A 315 -4.34 -1.50 46.77
C VAL A 315 -5.32 -0.45 46.27
N VAL A 316 -6.49 -0.36 46.88
CA VAL A 316 -7.53 0.63 46.57
C VAL A 316 -7.66 1.59 47.75
N VAL A 317 -7.43 2.87 47.49
CA VAL A 317 -7.65 3.97 48.43
C VAL A 317 -8.82 4.79 47.94
N TYR A 318 -9.77 5.10 48.80
CA TYR A 318 -10.88 5.99 48.46
C TYR A 318 -11.18 6.96 49.60
N ALA A 319 -11.65 8.15 49.26
CA ALA A 319 -12.08 9.18 50.20
C ALA A 319 -13.18 10.03 49.56
N GLY A 320 -14.21 10.38 50.32
CA GLY A 320 -15.38 11.08 49.81
C GLY A 320 -16.36 11.50 50.90
N ASN A 321 -17.46 12.10 50.49
CA ASN A 321 -18.57 12.44 51.37
C ASN A 321 -19.86 11.78 50.86
N GLU A 322 -20.64 11.26 51.79
CA GLU A 322 -22.01 10.78 51.56
C GLU A 322 -22.97 11.74 52.26
N PHE A 323 -24.05 12.13 51.57
CA PHE A 323 -25.12 12.96 52.09
C PHE A 323 -26.43 12.21 51.97
N ASN A 324 -27.16 12.08 53.07
CA ASN A 324 -28.46 11.44 53.12
C ASN A 324 -29.49 12.49 53.58
N ASP A 325 -30.46 12.80 52.71
CA ASP A 325 -31.57 13.71 52.99
C ASP A 325 -32.90 12.96 52.82
N GLY A 326 -33.84 13.17 53.74
CA GLY A 326 -35.18 12.61 53.60
C GLY A 326 -36.09 12.91 54.79
N ASP A 327 -37.40 12.81 54.56
CA ASP A 327 -38.40 13.06 55.60
C ASP A 327 -38.69 11.77 56.40
N THR A 328 -38.65 11.85 57.73
CA THR A 328 -39.00 10.75 58.65
C THR A 328 -40.24 11.12 59.48
N ALA A 329 -40.88 10.13 60.13
CA ALA A 329 -42.02 10.39 61.01
C ALA A 329 -41.70 11.26 62.25
N PHE A 330 -40.42 11.46 62.55
CA PHE A 330 -39.95 12.20 63.72
C PHE A 330 -39.19 13.51 63.37
N GLY A 331 -39.07 13.85 62.08
CA GLY A 331 -38.38 15.05 61.61
C GLY A 331 -37.66 14.86 60.27
N LYS A 332 -36.93 15.90 59.83
CA LYS A 332 -36.09 15.84 58.63
C LYS A 332 -34.73 15.20 58.95
N LEU A 333 -34.31 14.21 58.16
CA LEU A 333 -32.96 13.67 58.19
C LEU A 333 -32.08 14.50 57.26
N ASP A 334 -30.96 15.01 57.76
CA ASP A 334 -29.91 15.66 56.97
C ASP A 334 -28.56 15.24 57.57
N GLU A 335 -27.98 14.18 57.00
CA GLU A 335 -26.74 13.59 57.48
C GLU A 335 -25.64 13.74 56.43
N SER A 336 -24.45 14.13 56.88
CA SER A 336 -23.23 14.15 56.08
C SER A 336 -22.16 13.32 56.76
N GLU A 337 -21.66 12.31 56.06
CA GLU A 337 -20.63 11.41 56.55
C GLU A 337 -19.39 11.45 55.65
N LEU A 338 -18.22 11.61 56.27
CA LEU A 338 -16.93 11.45 55.59
C LEU A 338 -16.66 9.95 55.44
N ILE A 339 -16.63 9.47 54.21
CA ILE A 339 -16.31 8.08 53.88
C ILE A 339 -14.87 7.96 53.40
N GLY A 340 -14.15 6.95 53.87
CA GLY A 340 -12.80 6.69 53.40
C GLY A 340 -12.30 5.32 53.81
N GLY A 341 -11.34 4.79 53.06
CA GLY A 341 -10.78 3.48 53.36
C GLY A 341 -9.60 3.08 52.49
N ILE A 342 -8.85 2.10 52.99
CA ILE A 342 -7.80 1.40 52.26
C ILE A 342 -8.24 -0.07 52.19
N ARG A 343 -8.26 -0.63 50.98
CA ARG A 343 -8.62 -2.02 50.73
C ARG A 343 -7.50 -2.70 49.97
N LEU A 344 -7.14 -3.91 50.40
CA LEU A 344 -6.28 -4.81 49.66
C LEU A 344 -7.16 -5.85 48.94
N GLU A 345 -7.09 -5.90 47.61
CA GLU A 345 -7.81 -6.87 46.80
C GLU A 345 -6.82 -7.92 46.26
N PHE A 346 -7.11 -9.21 46.48
CA PHE A 346 -6.31 -10.32 45.96
C PHE A 346 -7.20 -11.28 45.16
N LYS A 347 -6.83 -11.59 43.91
CA LYS A 347 -7.50 -12.59 43.08
C LYS A 347 -6.47 -13.50 42.42
N ARG A 348 -6.67 -14.80 42.55
CA ARG A 348 -5.82 -15.82 41.92
C ARG A 348 -6.66 -16.74 41.04
N GLY A 349 -6.24 -16.89 39.79
CA GLY A 349 -6.76 -17.93 38.91
C GLY A 349 -6.30 -19.31 39.37
N LEU A 350 -7.24 -20.23 39.57
CA LEU A 350 -6.92 -21.61 39.99
C LEU A 350 -6.47 -22.49 38.81
N ASP A 351 -7.02 -22.25 37.63
CA ASP A 351 -6.60 -22.89 36.39
C ASP A 351 -5.76 -21.92 35.55
N LYS A 352 -4.51 -22.30 35.27
CA LYS A 352 -3.57 -21.53 34.44
C LYS A 352 -3.29 -22.17 33.07
N SER A 353 -3.94 -23.29 32.76
CA SER A 353 -3.72 -24.04 31.52
C SER A 353 -4.00 -23.20 30.25
N GLY A 354 -5.04 -22.37 30.28
CA GLY A 354 -5.37 -21.45 29.18
C GLY A 354 -4.29 -20.37 28.96
N PHE A 355 -3.68 -19.87 30.03
CA PHE A 355 -2.58 -18.91 29.91
C PHE A 355 -1.31 -19.57 29.38
N ASP A 356 -0.99 -20.79 29.84
CA ASP A 356 0.14 -21.56 29.34
C ASP A 356 0.02 -21.84 27.83
N ALA A 357 -1.18 -22.22 27.38
CA ALA A 357 -1.46 -22.42 25.95
C ALA A 357 -1.25 -21.13 25.15
N ALA A 358 -1.76 -19.98 25.64
CA ALA A 358 -1.61 -18.69 24.97
C ALA A 358 -0.14 -18.22 24.90
N ILE A 359 0.65 -18.45 25.96
CA ILE A 359 2.09 -18.13 25.97
C ILE A 359 2.84 -19.01 24.96
N ARG A 360 2.55 -20.32 24.93
CA ARG A 360 3.16 -21.24 23.96
C ARG A 360 2.81 -20.87 22.53
N GLN A 361 1.56 -20.49 22.26
CA GLN A 361 1.13 -20.03 20.95
C GLN A 361 1.94 -18.79 20.51
N ALA A 362 2.09 -17.80 21.39
CA ALA A 362 2.89 -16.61 21.07
C ALA A 362 4.38 -16.93 20.82
N HIS A 363 4.94 -17.94 21.52
CA HIS A 363 6.27 -18.46 21.22
C HIS A 363 6.35 -19.12 19.83
N TYR A 364 5.35 -19.91 19.43
CA TYR A 364 5.29 -20.47 18.08
C TYR A 364 5.17 -19.38 17.01
N ASP A 365 4.32 -18.37 17.22
CA ASP A 365 4.17 -17.24 16.29
C ASP A 365 5.49 -16.49 16.10
N ARG A 366 6.25 -16.29 17.19
CA ARG A 366 7.59 -15.71 17.16
C ARG A 366 8.58 -16.58 16.37
N ASP A 367 8.60 -17.88 16.62
CA ASP A 367 9.53 -18.79 15.96
C ASP A 367 9.23 -18.94 14.47
N ILE A 368 7.95 -18.94 14.08
CA ILE A 368 7.51 -18.87 12.67
C ILE A 368 8.05 -17.60 12.03
N ALA A 369 7.86 -16.43 12.66
CA ALA A 369 8.36 -15.16 12.11
C ALA A 369 9.90 -15.13 12.01
N LEU A 370 10.63 -15.81 12.90
CA LEU A 370 12.09 -15.96 12.76
C LEU A 370 12.48 -16.82 11.55
N GLN A 371 11.76 -17.92 11.29
CA GLN A 371 12.00 -18.75 10.11
C GLN A 371 11.65 -18.01 8.82
N ASP A 372 10.53 -17.29 8.80
CA ASP A 372 10.13 -16.44 7.68
C ASP A 372 11.21 -15.40 7.38
N LYS A 373 11.76 -14.74 8.42
CA LYS A 373 12.85 -13.76 8.27
C LYS A 373 14.07 -14.39 7.63
N LYS A 374 14.47 -15.57 8.10
CA LYS A 374 15.62 -16.30 7.54
C LYS A 374 15.38 -16.65 6.07
N GLN A 375 14.21 -17.20 5.74
CA GLN A 375 13.85 -17.54 4.37
C GLN A 375 13.91 -16.32 3.45
N ILE A 376 13.30 -15.19 3.86
CA ILE A 376 13.32 -13.95 3.06
C ILE A 376 14.76 -13.49 2.79
N LEU A 377 15.65 -13.59 3.78
CA LEU A 377 17.05 -13.20 3.61
C LEU A 377 17.82 -14.11 2.64
N GLU A 378 17.55 -15.42 2.69
CA GLU A 378 18.12 -16.40 1.76
C GLU A 378 17.58 -16.18 0.34
N ASP A 379 16.26 -16.01 0.18
CA ASP A 379 15.61 -15.74 -1.10
C ASP A 379 16.17 -14.46 -1.75
N LEU A 380 16.27 -13.35 -0.99
CA LEU A 380 16.89 -12.11 -1.47
C LEU A 380 18.35 -12.30 -1.94
N GLN A 381 19.09 -13.18 -1.27
CA GLN A 381 20.48 -13.46 -1.63
C GLN A 381 20.56 -14.19 -2.97
N TYR A 382 19.73 -15.21 -3.17
CA TYR A 382 19.66 -15.98 -4.41
C TYR A 382 19.10 -15.16 -5.57
N ASP A 383 18.04 -14.40 -5.34
CA ASP A 383 17.41 -13.53 -6.36
C ASP A 383 18.41 -12.51 -6.89
N LEU A 384 19.13 -11.83 -6.00
CA LEU A 384 20.15 -10.86 -6.39
C LEU A 384 21.31 -11.53 -7.15
N SER A 385 21.79 -12.67 -6.67
CA SER A 385 22.89 -13.41 -7.31
C SER A 385 22.52 -13.89 -8.71
N SER A 386 21.29 -14.39 -8.86
CA SER A 386 20.72 -14.81 -10.14
C SER A 386 20.63 -13.62 -11.09
N LEU A 387 20.03 -12.51 -10.65
CA LEU A 387 19.83 -11.33 -11.49
C LEU A 387 21.14 -10.70 -11.97
N LEU A 388 22.16 -10.61 -11.11
CA LEU A 388 23.48 -10.12 -11.52
C LEU A 388 24.14 -11.04 -12.55
N SER A 389 23.95 -12.35 -12.41
CA SER A 389 24.44 -13.34 -13.38
C SER A 389 23.71 -13.20 -14.71
N GLU A 390 22.39 -13.06 -14.70
CA GLU A 390 21.56 -12.81 -15.88
C GLU A 390 21.98 -11.53 -16.60
N ILE A 391 22.20 -10.42 -15.87
CA ILE A 391 22.68 -9.15 -16.45
C ILE A 391 24.03 -9.37 -17.15
N LYS A 392 24.99 -10.04 -16.48
CA LYS A 392 26.31 -10.32 -17.04
C LYS A 392 26.22 -11.14 -18.33
N PHE A 393 25.47 -12.23 -18.34
CA PHE A 393 25.31 -13.06 -19.53
C PHE A 393 24.52 -12.36 -20.63
N SER A 394 23.55 -11.52 -20.28
CA SER A 394 22.78 -10.72 -21.23
C SER A 394 23.63 -9.65 -21.92
N GLU A 395 24.60 -9.05 -21.22
CA GLU A 395 25.59 -8.15 -21.81
C GLU A 395 26.47 -8.87 -22.84
N LEU A 396 26.93 -10.09 -22.53
CA LEU A 396 27.72 -10.91 -23.46
C LEU A 396 26.90 -11.34 -24.69
N ALA A 397 25.65 -11.77 -24.48
CA ALA A 397 24.75 -12.16 -25.56
C ALA A 397 24.45 -10.98 -26.49
N LEU A 398 24.26 -9.77 -25.94
CA LEU A 398 24.03 -8.56 -26.74
C LEU A 398 25.19 -8.27 -27.70
N LEU A 399 26.43 -8.42 -27.24
CA LEU A 399 27.63 -8.27 -28.09
C LEU A 399 27.71 -9.34 -29.19
N ALA A 400 27.30 -10.58 -28.88
CA ALA A 400 27.27 -11.66 -29.86
C ALA A 400 26.22 -11.41 -30.95
N PHE A 401 25.00 -11.00 -30.58
CA PHE A 401 23.96 -10.65 -31.55
C PHE A 401 24.34 -9.43 -32.39
N GLU A 402 25.01 -8.43 -31.82
CA GLU A 402 25.52 -7.28 -32.59
C GLU A 402 26.51 -7.74 -33.69
N LYS A 403 27.41 -8.67 -33.36
CA LYS A 403 28.32 -9.26 -34.35
C LYS A 403 27.58 -10.08 -35.40
N SER A 404 26.55 -10.83 -35.01
CA SER A 404 25.69 -11.60 -35.92
C SER A 404 25.02 -10.68 -36.94
N VAL A 405 24.39 -9.58 -36.51
CA VAL A 405 23.76 -8.60 -37.41
C VAL A 405 24.77 -8.06 -38.43
N LYS A 406 25.99 -7.73 -38.00
CA LYS A 406 27.05 -7.24 -38.90
C LYS A 406 27.50 -8.31 -39.91
N ALA A 407 27.60 -9.57 -39.49
CA ALA A 407 28.00 -10.66 -40.37
C ALA A 407 26.91 -11.00 -41.39
N GLU A 408 25.66 -11.13 -40.95
CA GLU A 408 24.51 -11.39 -41.81
C GLU A 408 24.26 -10.25 -42.80
N GLY A 409 24.48 -9.00 -42.39
CA GLY A 409 24.41 -7.84 -43.28
C GLY A 409 25.40 -7.96 -44.44
N LYS A 410 26.68 -8.27 -44.14
CA LYS A 410 27.70 -8.48 -45.19
C LYS A 410 27.37 -9.67 -46.09
N LYS A 411 26.81 -10.74 -45.52
CA LYS A 411 26.41 -11.93 -46.29
C LYS A 411 25.29 -11.59 -47.28
N LEU A 412 24.30 -10.82 -46.84
CA LEU A 412 23.23 -10.36 -47.72
C LEU A 412 23.76 -9.43 -48.81
N ASP A 413 24.63 -8.49 -48.48
CA ASP A 413 25.23 -7.57 -49.46
C ASP A 413 25.97 -8.34 -50.58
N GLU A 414 26.81 -9.31 -50.21
CA GLU A 414 27.50 -10.17 -51.17
C GLU A 414 26.53 -11.01 -52.01
N ALA A 415 25.47 -11.54 -51.39
CA ALA A 415 24.46 -12.32 -52.09
C ALA A 415 23.68 -11.48 -53.11
N VAL A 416 23.33 -10.24 -52.77
CA VAL A 416 22.68 -9.30 -53.70
C VAL A 416 23.56 -9.06 -54.93
N ASP A 417 24.87 -8.91 -54.76
CA ASP A 417 25.79 -8.71 -55.88
C ASP A 417 25.90 -9.97 -56.76
N ARG A 418 25.98 -11.16 -56.15
CA ARG A 418 25.99 -12.43 -56.91
C ARG A 418 24.66 -12.71 -57.61
N TYR A 419 23.54 -12.26 -57.06
CA TYR A 419 22.21 -12.41 -57.65
C TYR A 419 22.08 -11.59 -58.94
N LYS A 420 22.59 -10.35 -58.93
CA LYS A 420 22.66 -9.50 -60.13
C LYS A 420 23.48 -10.13 -61.26
N ASP A 421 24.50 -10.91 -60.90
CA ASP A 421 25.32 -11.67 -61.86
C ASP A 421 24.68 -13.01 -62.31
N GLY A 422 23.47 -13.34 -61.83
CA GLY A 422 22.79 -14.61 -62.11
C GLY A 422 23.45 -15.83 -61.46
N ARG A 423 24.28 -15.64 -60.42
CA ARG A 423 25.05 -16.70 -59.77
C ARG A 423 24.38 -17.31 -58.54
N ILE A 424 23.26 -16.75 -58.10
CA ILE A 424 22.42 -17.31 -57.03
C ILE A 424 20.96 -17.23 -57.45
N GLU A 425 20.14 -18.13 -56.89
CA GLU A 425 18.70 -18.17 -57.11
C GLU A 425 17.95 -17.23 -56.15
N THR A 426 16.72 -16.87 -56.51
CA THR A 426 15.87 -15.93 -55.77
C THR A 426 15.54 -16.43 -54.36
N ASP A 427 15.29 -17.73 -54.21
CA ASP A 427 15.01 -18.37 -52.93
C ASP A 427 16.15 -18.15 -51.92
N ARG A 428 17.40 -18.25 -52.38
CA ARG A 428 18.58 -18.07 -51.55
C ARG A 428 18.74 -16.64 -51.07
N LEU A 429 18.35 -15.67 -51.90
CA LEU A 429 18.34 -14.28 -51.51
C LEU A 429 17.27 -14.01 -50.44
N ILE A 430 16.07 -14.59 -50.58
CA ILE A 430 14.99 -14.50 -49.59
C ILE A 430 15.42 -15.13 -48.25
N ASP A 431 16.13 -16.26 -48.29
CA ASP A 431 16.68 -16.91 -47.09
C ASP A 431 17.63 -15.97 -46.33
N PHE A 432 18.58 -15.36 -47.05
CA PHE A 432 19.55 -14.44 -46.45
C PHE A 432 18.92 -13.15 -45.91
N GLU A 433 17.89 -12.61 -46.59
CA GLU A 433 17.10 -11.50 -46.05
C GLU A 433 16.39 -11.90 -44.74
N SER A 434 15.87 -13.12 -44.68
CA SER A 434 15.19 -13.65 -43.51
C SER A 434 16.15 -13.87 -42.34
N GLU A 435 17.36 -14.36 -42.59
CA GLU A 435 18.42 -14.54 -41.57
C GLU A 435 18.93 -13.20 -41.01
N LEU A 436 19.08 -12.17 -41.87
CA LEU A 436 19.37 -10.82 -41.41
C LEU A 436 18.24 -10.26 -40.55
N ALA A 437 16.98 -10.36 -41.02
CA ALA A 437 15.82 -9.88 -40.27
C ALA A 437 15.72 -10.57 -38.90
N PHE A 438 15.93 -11.88 -38.83
CA PHE A 438 15.98 -12.63 -37.58
C PHE A 438 17.09 -12.15 -36.64
N SER A 439 18.29 -11.90 -37.16
CA SER A 439 19.43 -11.39 -36.37
C SER A 439 19.16 -9.97 -35.84
N GLU A 440 18.62 -9.08 -36.68
CA GLU A 440 18.24 -7.72 -36.29
C GLU A 440 17.20 -7.72 -35.16
N LEU A 441 16.18 -8.59 -35.28
CA LEU A 441 15.15 -8.72 -34.25
C LEU A 441 15.75 -9.28 -32.96
N SER A 442 16.55 -10.35 -33.05
CA SER A 442 17.17 -10.97 -31.87
C SER A 442 18.04 -9.98 -31.10
N TYR A 443 18.82 -9.15 -31.80
CA TYR A 443 19.59 -8.07 -31.19
C TYR A 443 18.67 -7.05 -30.48
N ALA A 444 17.61 -6.59 -31.14
CA ALA A 444 16.68 -5.62 -30.56
C ALA A 444 15.95 -6.17 -29.33
N LEU A 445 15.51 -7.43 -29.37
CA LEU A 445 14.87 -8.11 -28.23
C LEU A 445 15.84 -8.30 -27.07
N GLN A 446 17.07 -8.74 -27.33
CA GLN A 446 18.09 -8.89 -26.29
C GLN A 446 18.42 -7.55 -25.62
N LYS A 447 18.41 -6.45 -26.38
CA LYS A 447 18.59 -5.10 -25.84
C LYS A 447 17.47 -4.75 -24.84
N ILE A 448 16.22 -5.02 -25.20
CA ILE A 448 15.05 -4.76 -24.34
C ILE A 448 15.08 -5.67 -23.11
N GLU A 449 15.49 -6.93 -23.26
CA GLU A 449 15.64 -7.86 -22.14
C GLU A 449 16.72 -7.42 -21.16
N LEU A 450 17.85 -6.88 -21.64
CA LEU A 450 18.85 -6.29 -20.75
C LEU A 450 18.28 -5.11 -19.95
N VAL A 451 17.46 -4.25 -20.58
CA VAL A 451 16.76 -3.16 -19.88
C VAL A 451 15.81 -3.71 -18.81
N ARG A 452 15.06 -4.79 -19.11
CA ARG A 452 14.21 -5.48 -18.12
C ARG A 452 14.99 -5.87 -16.87
N ARG A 453 16.16 -6.50 -17.03
CA ARG A 453 16.98 -6.95 -15.90
C ARG A 453 17.50 -5.80 -15.04
N TYR A 454 17.87 -4.68 -15.66
CA TYR A 454 18.24 -3.47 -14.91
C TYR A 454 17.04 -2.89 -14.12
N TYR A 455 15.85 -2.83 -14.72
CA TYR A 455 14.66 -2.39 -13.99
C TYR A 455 14.24 -3.34 -12.86
N GLN A 456 14.43 -4.66 -13.02
CA GLN A 456 14.22 -5.62 -11.95
C GLN A 456 15.22 -5.41 -10.80
N LEU A 457 16.48 -5.08 -11.12
CA LEU A 457 17.50 -4.81 -10.11
C LEU A 457 17.16 -3.54 -9.34
N ASP A 458 16.71 -2.50 -10.06
CA ASP A 458 16.21 -1.26 -9.46
C ASP A 458 14.99 -1.49 -8.57
N LEU A 459 14.06 -2.34 -9.00
CA LEU A 459 12.88 -2.68 -8.21
C LEU A 459 13.27 -3.41 -6.91
N LEU A 460 14.13 -4.42 -7.00
CA LEU A 460 14.59 -5.22 -5.86
C LEU A 460 15.24 -4.39 -4.76
N ARG A 461 16.00 -3.34 -5.15
CA ARG A 461 16.71 -2.45 -4.22
C ARG A 461 15.96 -1.14 -3.91
N GLY A 462 14.76 -0.95 -4.47
CA GLY A 462 13.98 0.29 -4.36
C GLY A 462 14.52 1.49 -5.14
N GLY A 463 15.55 1.29 -5.96
CA GLY A 463 16.13 2.32 -6.81
C GLY A 463 15.16 2.87 -7.85
N ILE A 464 14.17 2.08 -8.26
CA ILE A 464 13.16 2.49 -9.25
C ILE A 464 12.32 3.69 -8.80
N TRP A 465 12.23 3.92 -7.48
CA TRP A 465 11.41 4.96 -6.88
C TRP A 465 12.17 6.26 -6.60
N LYS A 466 13.48 6.32 -6.85
CA LYS A 466 14.34 7.46 -6.47
C LYS A 466 13.86 8.79 -7.06
N ASP A 467 13.37 8.76 -8.29
CA ASP A 467 12.91 9.95 -9.03
C ASP A 467 11.37 10.03 -9.12
N VAL A 468 10.66 9.20 -8.36
CA VAL A 468 9.19 9.15 -8.34
C VAL A 468 8.69 9.77 -7.05
N ILE A 469 7.84 10.79 -7.17
CA ILE A 469 7.24 11.50 -6.05
C ILE A 469 6.01 10.73 -5.58
N PHE A 470 6.06 10.23 -4.35
CA PHE A 470 4.92 9.55 -3.76
C PHE A 470 3.79 10.53 -3.42
N PRO A 471 2.53 10.22 -3.79
CA PRO A 471 1.41 11.11 -3.51
C PRO A 471 1.16 11.22 -2.00
N GLN A 472 1.00 12.46 -1.52
CA GLN A 472 0.59 12.75 -0.16
C GLN A 472 -0.93 12.97 -0.14
N PHE A 473 -1.67 12.02 0.41
CA PHE A 473 -3.12 12.16 0.54
C PHE A 473 -3.44 12.88 1.84
N ALA A 474 -4.04 14.08 1.78
CA ALA A 474 -4.65 14.73 2.95
C ALA A 474 -6.14 14.38 3.04
N PHE A 475 -6.70 14.36 4.26
CA PHE A 475 -8.15 14.30 4.43
C PHE A 475 -8.71 15.74 4.32
N PRO A 476 -9.63 16.02 3.38
CA PRO A 476 -10.19 17.37 3.22
C PRO A 476 -10.96 17.85 4.48
N GLU A 477 -11.48 16.93 5.29
CA GLU A 477 -12.46 17.23 6.34
C GLU A 477 -11.87 17.68 7.69
N TYR A 478 -10.56 17.59 7.92
CA TYR A 478 -9.93 18.01 9.19
C TYR A 478 -9.15 19.32 9.13
N THR A 479 -9.17 20.03 8.00
CA THR A 479 -8.48 21.33 7.86
C THR A 479 -9.35 22.55 8.15
N GLN A 480 -10.67 22.38 8.35
CA GLN A 480 -11.57 23.52 8.55
C GLN A 480 -11.65 24.06 10.00
N GLU A 481 -11.28 23.31 11.05
CA GLU A 481 -11.48 23.79 12.42
C GLU A 481 -10.27 24.52 13.07
N ASN A 482 -9.03 24.31 12.59
CA ASN A 482 -7.86 24.97 13.20
C ASN A 482 -7.46 26.32 12.57
N SER A 483 -8.13 26.77 11.50
CA SER A 483 -7.83 28.07 10.88
C SER A 483 -8.66 29.24 11.43
N VAL A 484 -9.70 28.97 12.22
CA VAL A 484 -10.54 30.02 12.84
C VAL A 484 -9.95 30.53 14.16
N SER A 485 -9.17 29.72 14.88
CA SER A 485 -8.56 30.10 16.17
C SER A 485 -7.34 31.03 16.05
N SER A 486 -6.66 31.09 14.90
CA SER A 486 -5.45 31.92 14.73
C SER A 486 -5.70 33.34 14.19
N LYS A 487 -6.94 33.70 13.83
CA LYS A 487 -7.29 35.04 13.30
C LYS A 487 -7.94 36.00 14.30
N GLN A 488 -8.07 35.62 15.58
CA GLN A 488 -8.76 36.46 16.57
C GLN A 488 -7.87 37.00 17.70
N LYS A 489 -6.54 37.02 17.54
CA LYS A 489 -5.61 37.47 18.58
C LYS A 489 -4.60 38.56 18.13
N THR A 490 -4.98 39.41 17.19
CA THR A 490 -4.15 40.55 16.75
C THR A 490 -4.86 41.91 16.65
N ASP A 491 -6.07 42.07 17.19
CA ASP A 491 -6.72 43.39 17.31
C ASP A 491 -7.21 43.61 18.75
N THR A 492 -6.30 43.94 19.66
CA THR A 492 -6.60 44.60 20.95
C THR A 492 -5.31 45.14 21.55
N ASP A 493 -4.65 46.05 20.83
CA ASP A 493 -3.78 47.02 21.49
C ASP A 493 -3.76 48.32 20.68
N GLY A 494 -4.42 49.35 21.21
CA GLY A 494 -4.47 50.66 20.55
C GLY A 494 -5.68 51.49 20.91
N GLY A 495 -5.66 52.12 22.09
CA GLY A 495 -6.37 53.39 22.28
C GLY A 495 -7.04 53.60 23.62
N GLN A 496 -6.31 54.18 24.58
CA GLN A 496 -6.86 55.19 25.50
C GLN A 496 -5.84 56.32 25.69
N ASN A 497 -6.21 57.48 25.15
CA ASN A 497 -6.06 58.78 25.81
C ASN A 497 -7.32 59.02 26.65
#